data_AF-A0A401SYU8-F1
#
_entry.id   AF-A0A401SYU8-F1
#
_cell.length_a   1.000
_cell.length_b   1.000
_cell.length_c   1.000
_cell.angle_alpha   90.00
_cell.angle_beta   90.00
_cell.angle_gamma   90.00
#
_symmetry.space_group_name_H-M   'P 1'
#
loop_
_entity.id
_entity.type
_entity.pdbx_description
1 polymer ?
#
loop_
_entity_poly.entity_id
_entity_poly.type
_entity_poly.pdbx_seq_one_letter_code
_entity_poly.pdbx_strand_id
1 'polypeptide(L)'
;MAQGAAEVKHVAVLPDDTINQRITSALTFLQHVDYYQLASAQFNEAAAIAEVRVKSRNYEPLCANLQSQILNCYQENPQLTLKCSGFAKEYRHCIREAQKMLLVNHG
;
A
#
# COMPACT_ATOMS: atom_id res chain seq x y z
N MET A 1 49.93 73.97 22.64
CA MET A 1 49.27 73.04 23.58
C MET A 1 48.43 72.09 22.73
N ALA A 2 49.03 70.98 22.31
CA ALA A 2 48.39 69.99 21.45
C ALA A 2 47.97 68.80 22.31
N GLN A 3 46.70 68.42 22.28
CA GLN A 3 46.24 67.09 22.70
C GLN A 3 45.16 66.65 21.71
N GLY A 4 45.47 65.57 20.98
CA GLY A 4 44.71 65.06 19.86
C GLY A 4 43.51 64.21 20.28
N ALA A 5 42.53 64.18 19.38
CA ALA A 5 41.40 63.28 19.44
C ALA A 5 41.87 61.83 19.17
N ALA A 6 41.53 60.91 20.07
CA ALA A 6 41.58 59.48 19.81
C ALA A 6 40.15 58.94 19.88
N GLU A 7 39.52 58.79 18.72
CA GLU A 7 38.24 58.11 18.60
C GLU A 7 38.50 56.60 18.48
N VAL A 8 38.18 55.85 19.54
CA VAL A 8 38.25 54.38 19.53
C VAL A 8 37.08 53.87 18.70
N LYS A 9 37.32 53.57 17.42
CA LYS A 9 36.35 52.84 16.60
C LYS A 9 36.19 51.44 17.17
N HIS A 10 35.05 51.20 17.79
CA HIS A 10 34.60 49.85 18.13
C HIS A 10 34.29 49.14 16.81
N VAL A 11 35.17 48.21 16.41
CA VAL A 11 34.87 47.30 15.31
C VAL A 11 33.80 46.33 15.81
N ALA A 12 32.56 46.51 15.36
CA ALA A 12 31.54 45.49 15.50
C ALA A 12 31.90 44.33 14.57
N VAL A 13 32.46 43.26 15.13
CA VAL A 13 32.53 41.97 14.43
C VAL A 13 31.11 41.41 14.47
N LEU A 14 30.36 41.56 13.38
CA LEU A 14 29.14 40.78 13.16
C LEU A 14 29.56 39.31 12.98
N PRO A 15 28.89 38.34 13.61
CA PRO A 15 29.16 36.93 13.35
C PRO A 15 28.92 36.65 11.86
N ASP A 16 29.81 35.89 11.22
CA ASP A 16 29.64 35.44 9.83
C ASP A 16 28.49 34.42 9.76
N ASP A 17 27.26 34.93 9.78
CA ASP A 17 26.01 34.17 9.87
C ASP A 17 25.75 33.28 8.65
N THR A 18 26.44 33.54 7.54
CA THR A 18 26.28 32.78 6.29
C THR A 18 26.78 31.34 6.44
N ILE A 19 27.89 31.14 7.15
CA ILE A 19 28.46 29.81 7.37
C ILE A 19 27.52 29.00 8.27
N ASN A 20 27.06 29.60 9.36
CA ASN A 20 26.13 28.96 10.29
C ASN A 20 24.81 28.60 9.61
N GLN A 21 24.28 29.49 8.77
CA GLN A 21 23.04 29.24 8.01
C GLN A 21 23.21 28.08 7.01
N ARG A 22 24.35 27.99 6.32
CA ARG A 22 24.65 26.88 5.41
C ARG A 22 24.75 25.56 6.17
N ILE A 23 25.41 25.55 7.33
CA ILE A 23 25.50 24.37 8.20
C ILE A 23 24.12 23.93 8.65
N THR A 24 23.28 24.85 9.15
CA THR A 24 21.91 24.52 9.56
C THR A 24 21.09 23.97 8.40
N SER A 25 21.19 24.56 7.20
CA SER A 25 20.47 24.07 6.01
C SER A 25 20.90 22.66 5.57
N ALA A 26 22.19 22.35 5.69
CA ALA A 26 22.70 21.02 5.37
C ALA A 26 22.24 19.99 6.41
N LEU A 27 22.23 20.36 7.69
CA LEU A 27 21.75 19.50 8.78
C LEU A 27 20.26 19.19 8.63
N THR A 28 19.43 20.19 8.31
CA THR A 28 17.99 19.96 8.09
C THR A 28 17.76 19.09 6.86
N PHE A 29 18.49 19.31 5.77
CA PHE A 29 18.41 18.45 4.59
C PHE A 29 18.72 16.98 4.91
N LEU A 30 19.81 16.73 5.65
CA LEU A 30 20.18 15.37 6.07
C LEU A 30 19.08 14.74 6.94
N GLN A 31 18.52 15.49 7.88
CA GLN A 31 17.40 15.03 8.70
C GLN A 31 16.17 14.66 7.86
N HIS A 32 15.85 15.44 6.82
CA HIS A 32 14.75 15.12 5.91
C HIS A 32 15.02 13.86 5.08
N VAL A 33 16.27 13.65 4.67
CA VAL A 33 16.68 12.42 3.97
C VAL A 33 16.53 11.20 4.88
N ASP A 34 16.98 11.29 6.13
CA ASP A 34 16.86 10.19 7.11
C ASP A 34 15.39 9.86 7.39
N TYR A 35 14.56 10.90 7.57
CA TYR A 35 13.13 10.73 7.76
C TYR A 35 12.47 10.05 6.55
N TYR A 36 12.79 10.48 5.34
CA TYR A 36 12.26 9.87 4.13
C TYR A 36 12.67 8.40 4.00
N GLN A 37 13.94 8.07 4.30
CA GLN A 37 14.42 6.70 4.26
C GLN A 37 13.68 5.82 5.29
N LEU A 38 13.52 6.30 6.52
CA LEU A 38 12.77 5.58 7.55
C LEU A 38 11.31 5.36 7.15
N ALA A 39 10.64 6.41 6.66
CA ALA A 39 9.25 6.33 6.21
C ALA A 39 9.10 5.35 5.02
N SER A 40 10.03 5.38 4.07
CA SER A 40 10.06 4.46 2.94
C SER A 40 10.25 3.01 3.40
N ALA A 41 11.16 2.76 4.35
CA ALA A 41 11.37 1.43 4.90
C ALA A 41 10.11 0.89 5.60
N GLN A 42 9.48 1.69 6.46
CA GLN A 42 8.24 1.32 7.14
C GLN A 42 7.09 1.07 6.17
N PHE A 43 6.95 1.91 5.14
CA PHE A 43 5.95 1.71 4.09
C PHE A 43 6.18 0.40 3.36
N ASN A 44 7.41 0.12 2.93
CA ASN A 44 7.75 -1.10 2.20
C ASN A 44 7.53 -2.35 3.06
N GLU A 45 7.84 -2.29 4.36
CA GLU A 45 7.54 -3.37 5.30
C GLU A 45 6.03 -3.59 5.45
N ALA A 46 5.26 -2.53 5.65
CA ALA A 46 3.81 -2.61 5.73
C ALA A 46 3.19 -3.14 4.43
N ALA A 47 3.71 -2.72 3.27
CA ALA A 47 3.30 -3.21 1.96
C ALA A 47 3.59 -4.70 1.80
N ALA A 48 4.79 -5.17 2.19
CA ALA A 48 5.14 -6.59 2.14
C ALA A 48 4.22 -7.44 3.04
N ILE A 49 3.91 -6.97 4.25
CA ILE A 49 2.96 -7.63 5.15
C ILE A 49 1.56 -7.67 4.53
N ALA A 50 1.11 -6.56 3.94
CA ALA A 50 -0.19 -6.48 3.28
C ALA A 50 -0.28 -7.43 2.08
N GLU A 51 0.75 -7.49 1.24
CA GLU A 51 0.81 -8.41 0.11
C GLU A 51 0.69 -9.87 0.53
N VAL A 52 1.40 -10.27 1.58
CA VAL A 52 1.31 -11.65 2.12
C VAL A 52 -0.11 -11.93 2.60
N ARG A 53 -0.74 -11.00 3.33
CA ARG A 53 -2.12 -11.16 3.82
C ARG A 53 -3.13 -11.25 2.67
N VAL A 54 -3.01 -10.40 1.66
CA VAL A 54 -3.88 -10.39 0.47
C VAL A 54 -3.69 -11.66 -0.35
N LYS A 55 -2.44 -12.09 -0.62
CA LYS A 55 -2.14 -13.33 -1.36
C LYS A 55 -2.58 -14.58 -0.58
N SER A 56 -2.50 -14.56 0.76
CA SER A 56 -2.90 -15.71 1.61
C SER A 56 -4.40 -15.95 1.69
N ARG A 57 -5.23 -14.98 1.27
CA ARG A 57 -6.65 -15.22 1.04
C ARG A 57 -6.77 -16.15 -0.18
N ASN A 58 -6.54 -17.43 0.05
CA ASN A 58 -7.06 -18.52 -0.76
C ASN A 58 -8.58 -18.42 -0.67
N TYR A 59 -9.15 -17.53 -1.47
CA TYR A 59 -10.56 -17.58 -1.75
C TYR A 59 -10.79 -18.85 -2.55
N GLU A 60 -11.24 -19.89 -1.87
CA GLU A 60 -11.83 -21.01 -2.58
C GLU A 60 -12.98 -20.43 -3.42
N PRO A 61 -12.96 -20.63 -4.75
CA PRO A 61 -13.98 -20.06 -5.60
C PRO A 61 -15.33 -20.55 -5.09
N LEU A 62 -16.24 -19.62 -4.79
CA LEU A 62 -17.58 -20.00 -4.38
C LEU A 62 -18.18 -20.92 -5.44
N CYS A 63 -18.81 -22.00 -5.00
CA CYS A 63 -19.36 -23.03 -5.87
C CYS A 63 -18.32 -23.86 -6.66
N ALA A 64 -17.02 -23.84 -6.32
CA ALA A 64 -15.97 -24.59 -7.03
C ALA A 64 -16.24 -26.10 -7.13
N ASN A 65 -16.75 -26.71 -6.07
CA ASN A 65 -17.11 -28.14 -6.09
C ASN A 65 -18.25 -28.41 -7.09
N LEU A 66 -19.33 -27.62 -7.04
CA LEU A 66 -20.44 -27.71 -8.00
C LEU A 66 -20.00 -27.42 -9.43
N GLN A 67 -19.07 -26.47 -9.63
CA GLN A 67 -18.46 -26.18 -10.93
C GLN A 67 -17.68 -27.39 -11.46
N SER A 68 -16.93 -28.08 -10.60
CA SER A 68 -16.20 -29.28 -10.99
C SER A 68 -17.16 -30.41 -11.36
N GLN A 69 -18.20 -30.63 -10.56
CA GLN A 69 -19.21 -31.67 -10.81
C GLN A 69 -19.99 -31.46 -12.12
N ILE A 70 -20.42 -30.22 -12.42
CA ILE A 70 -21.13 -29.94 -13.68
C ILE A 70 -20.22 -30.11 -14.90
N LEU A 71 -18.94 -29.69 -14.80
CA LEU A 71 -17.97 -29.86 -15.88
C LEU A 71 -17.67 -31.33 -16.14
N ASN A 72 -17.42 -32.12 -15.09
CA ASN A 72 -17.21 -33.56 -15.20
C ASN A 72 -18.44 -34.24 -15.81
N CYS A 73 -19.66 -33.87 -15.40
CA CYS A 73 -20.87 -34.43 -15.97
C CYS A 73 -20.97 -34.18 -17.49
N TYR A 74 -20.66 -32.96 -17.97
CA TYR A 74 -20.68 -32.66 -19.40
C TYR A 74 -19.59 -33.41 -20.17
N GLN A 75 -18.41 -33.59 -19.58
CA GLN A 75 -17.33 -34.39 -20.18
C GLN A 75 -17.72 -35.86 -20.31
N GLU A 76 -18.40 -36.43 -19.31
CA GLU A 76 -18.88 -37.82 -19.31
C GLU A 76 -20.11 -38.02 -20.20
N ASN A 77 -20.89 -36.96 -20.45
CA ASN A 77 -22.18 -37.02 -21.16
C ASN A 77 -22.25 -36.03 -22.35
N PRO A 78 -21.31 -36.08 -23.33
CA PRO A 78 -21.18 -35.05 -24.36
C PRO A 78 -22.41 -34.89 -25.27
N GLN A 79 -23.18 -35.95 -25.47
CA GLN A 79 -24.41 -35.96 -26.28
C GLN A 79 -25.69 -35.98 -25.43
N LEU A 80 -25.56 -36.07 -24.10
CA LEU A 80 -26.67 -36.23 -23.16
C LEU A 80 -26.64 -35.13 -22.09
N THR A 81 -26.40 -33.89 -22.51
CA THR A 81 -26.22 -32.72 -21.64
C THR A 81 -27.39 -32.48 -20.68
N LEU A 82 -28.61 -32.92 -21.05
CA LEU A 82 -29.79 -32.85 -20.19
C LEU A 82 -29.66 -33.68 -18.90
N LYS A 83 -28.83 -34.75 -18.89
CA LYS A 83 -28.53 -35.52 -17.67
C LYS A 83 -27.84 -34.67 -16.60
N CYS A 84 -27.13 -33.62 -17.01
CA CYS A 84 -26.43 -32.70 -16.11
C CYS A 84 -27.30 -31.55 -15.61
N SER A 85 -28.58 -31.52 -15.96
CA SER A 85 -29.50 -30.42 -15.61
C SER A 85 -29.66 -30.20 -14.09
N GLY A 86 -29.57 -31.26 -13.29
CA GLY A 86 -29.56 -31.19 -11.83
C GLY A 86 -28.36 -30.37 -11.32
N PHE A 87 -27.15 -30.78 -11.67
CA PHE A 87 -25.92 -30.05 -11.35
C PHE A 87 -25.96 -28.60 -11.87
N ALA A 88 -26.49 -28.37 -13.07
CA ALA A 88 -26.64 -27.03 -13.63
C ALA A 88 -27.60 -26.15 -12.81
N LYS A 89 -28.69 -26.71 -12.29
CA LYS A 89 -29.63 -25.99 -11.44
C LYS A 89 -29.00 -25.61 -10.10
N GLU A 90 -28.29 -26.55 -9.48
CA GLU A 90 -27.62 -26.34 -8.19
C GLU A 90 -26.47 -25.35 -8.30
N TYR A 91 -25.63 -25.47 -9.32
CA TYR A 91 -24.55 -24.52 -9.59
C TYR A 91 -25.09 -23.09 -9.76
N ARG A 92 -26.15 -22.91 -10.56
CA ARG A 92 -26.81 -21.60 -10.71
C ARG A 92 -27.43 -21.09 -9.41
N HIS A 93 -27.96 -21.97 -8.55
CA HIS A 93 -28.49 -21.57 -7.25
C HIS A 93 -27.38 -21.08 -6.33
N CYS A 94 -26.28 -21.82 -6.25
CA CYS A 94 -25.11 -21.43 -5.46
C CYS A 94 -24.58 -20.05 -5.88
N ILE A 95 -24.45 -19.77 -7.19
CA ILE A 95 -24.02 -18.45 -7.68
C ILE A 95 -24.97 -17.34 -7.21
N ARG A 96 -26.29 -17.54 -7.29
CA ARG A 96 -27.26 -16.52 -6.88
C ARG A 96 -27.18 -16.22 -5.38
N GLU A 97 -27.03 -17.25 -4.55
CA GLU A 97 -26.89 -17.03 -3.11
C GLU A 97 -25.55 -16.38 -2.76
N ALA A 98 -24.46 -16.80 -3.42
CA ALA A 98 -23.15 -16.16 -3.30
C ALA A 98 -23.20 -14.67 -3.67
N GLN A 99 -23.88 -14.31 -4.77
CA GLN A 99 -24.06 -12.92 -5.17
C GLN A 99 -24.80 -12.09 -4.12
N LYS A 100 -25.87 -12.63 -3.52
CA LYS A 100 -26.58 -11.94 -2.42
C LYS A 100 -25.66 -11.71 -1.21
N MET A 101 -24.81 -12.68 -0.88
CA MET A 101 -23.85 -12.57 0.24
C MET A 101 -22.70 -11.62 -0.03
N LEU A 102 -22.30 -11.41 -1.29
CA LEU A 102 -21.23 -10.47 -1.65
C LEU A 102 -21.73 -9.04 -1.87
N LEU A 103 -23.02 -8.86 -2.16
CA LEU A 103 -23.65 -7.56 -2.38
C LEU A 103 -24.13 -6.87 -1.08
N VAL A 104 -23.88 -7.44 0.10
CA VAL A 104 -24.05 -6.70 1.36
C VAL A 104 -22.94 -5.65 1.45
N ASN A 105 -23.35 -4.38 1.28
CA ASN A 105 -22.50 -3.20 1.29
C ASN A 105 -21.48 -3.22 2.44
N HIS A 106 -20.21 -3.37 2.10
CA HIS A 106 -19.10 -2.90 2.94
C HIS A 106 -18.96 -1.39 2.69
N GLY A 107 -19.90 -0.61 3.23
CA GLY A 107 -19.85 0.84 3.32
C GLY A 107 -19.19 1.27 4.62
#